data_AF-A0A917SGT3-F1
#
_entry.id   AF-A0A917SGT3-F1
#
_cell.length_a   1.000
_cell.length_b   1.000
_cell.length_c   1.000
_cell.angle_alpha   90.00
_cell.angle_beta   90.00
_cell.angle_gamma   90.00
#
_symmetry.space_group_name_H-M   'P 1'
#
loop_
_entity.id
_entity.type
_entity.pdbx_description
1 polymer ?
#
loop_
_entity_poly.entity_id
_entity_poly.type
_entity_poly.pdbx_seq_one_letter_code
_entity_poly.pdbx_strand_id
1 'polypeptide(L)' 'MTKWEYVTVPVLVHATKQILDNWGADGWELVQIVPGVNPENLVAYLKRPIENGSGAQG' A
#
# COMPACT_ATOMS: atom_id res chain seq x y z
N MET A 1 -10.18 13.35 13.26
CA MET A 1 -10.46 12.07 12.58
C MET A 1 -9.34 11.85 11.57
N THR A 2 -8.65 10.71 11.62
CA THR A 2 -7.57 10.39 10.68
C THR A 2 -8.16 10.15 9.30
N LYS A 3 -7.63 10.85 8.29
CA LYS A 3 -7.97 10.59 6.88
C LYS A 3 -6.97 9.57 6.34
N TRP A 4 -7.43 8.68 5.48
CA TRP A 4 -6.62 7.60 4.91
C TRP A 4 -6.58 7.73 3.40
N GLU A 5 -5.39 7.55 2.84
CA GLU A 5 -5.17 7.36 1.41
C GLU A 5 -5.15 5.86 1.13
N TYR A 6 -5.77 5.43 0.04
CA TYR A 6 -5.80 4.04 -0.38
C TYR A 6 -5.26 3.91 -1.80
N VAL A 7 -4.47 2.87 -2.04
CA VAL A 7 -3.92 2.57 -3.36
C VAL A 7 -4.06 1.08 -3.66
N THR A 8 -4.24 0.78 -4.94
CA THR A 8 -4.22 -0.58 -5.49
C THR A 8 -3.05 -0.70 -6.44
N VAL A 9 -2.21 -1.71 -6.22
CA VAL A 9 -1.01 -1.92 -7.03
C VAL A 9 -0.91 -3.39 -7.46
N PRO A 10 -0.57 -3.65 -8.73
CA PRO A 10 -0.26 -5.01 -9.16
C PRO A 10 1.06 -5.45 -8.55
N VAL A 11 1.12 -6.68 -8.07
CA VAL A 11 2.35 -7.31 -7.57
C VAL A 11 2.61 -8.60 -8.31
N LEU A 12 3.89 -8.86 -8.60
CA LEU A 12 4.33 -10.08 -9.28
C LEU A 12 4.53 -11.19 -8.26
N VAL A 13 3.94 -12.36 -8.48
CA VAL A 13 3.97 -13.48 -7.51
C VAL A 13 5.39 -13.84 -7.05
N HIS A 14 6.37 -13.79 -7.94
CA HIS A 14 7.78 -14.10 -7.67
C HIS A 14 8.57 -12.97 -6.99
N ALA A 15 8.00 -11.76 -6.90
CA ALA A 15 8.64 -10.58 -6.29
C ALA A 15 7.75 -9.88 -5.25
N THR A 16 6.64 -10.51 -4.84
CA THR A 16 5.62 -9.93 -3.94
C THR A 16 6.25 -9.28 -2.71
N LYS A 17 7.13 -10.01 -2.02
CA LYS A 17 7.80 -9.50 -0.81
C LYS A 17 8.58 -8.22 -1.08
N GLN A 18 9.47 -8.23 -2.07
CA GLN A 18 10.28 -7.06 -2.41
C GLN A 18 9.42 -5.84 -2.74
N ILE A 19 8.33 -6.03 -3.49
CA ILE A 19 7.41 -4.95 -3.85
C ILE A 19 6.75 -4.39 -2.58
N LEU A 20 6.23 -5.25 -1.72
CA LEU A 20 5.58 -4.84 -0.47
C LEU A 20 6.54 -4.15 0.51
N ASP A 21 7.78 -4.63 0.60
CA ASP A 21 8.82 -4.04 1.44
C ASP A 21 9.13 -2.60 0.99
N ASN A 22 9.19 -2.33 -0.33
CA ASN A 22 9.37 -0.99 -0.87
C ASN A 22 8.20 -0.06 -0.49
N TRP A 23 6.95 -0.50 -0.70
CA TRP A 23 5.78 0.29 -0.32
C TRP A 23 5.71 0.52 1.20
N GLY A 24 6.10 -0.48 2.00
CA GLY A 24 6.22 -0.36 3.44
C GLY A 24 7.24 0.70 3.86
N ALA A 25 8.38 0.78 3.17
CA ALA A 25 9.38 1.82 3.39
C ALA A 25 8.85 3.23 3.04
N ASP A 26 7.95 3.35 2.06
CA ASP A 26 7.23 4.59 1.73
C ASP A 26 6.08 4.94 2.70
N GLY A 27 5.91 4.14 3.76
CA GLY A 27 4.93 4.35 4.83
C GLY A 27 3.54 3.79 4.52
N TRP A 28 3.41 2.93 3.50
CA TRP A 28 2.15 2.26 3.20
C TRP A 28 1.97 0.99 4.03
N GLU A 29 0.78 0.81 4.56
CA GLU A 29 0.38 -0.38 5.30
C GLU A 29 -0.42 -1.31 4.38
N LEU A 30 0.01 -2.57 4.27
CA LEU A 30 -0.71 -3.60 3.53
C LEU A 30 -2.03 -3.92 4.24
N VAL A 31 -3.13 -3.86 3.49
CA VAL A 31 -4.47 -4.24 3.97
C VAL A 31 -4.80 -5.67 3.57
N GLN A 32 -4.65 -5.99 2.28
CA GLN A 32 -4.96 -7.32 1.74
C GLN A 32 -4.29 -7.54 0.39
N ILE A 33 -4.13 -8.81 0.01
CA ILE A 33 -3.70 -9.24 -1.32
C ILE A 33 -4.78 -10.14 -1.88
N VAL A 34 -5.20 -9.88 -3.12
CA VAL A 34 -6.25 -10.63 -3.81
C VAL A 34 -5.68 -11.21 -5.11
N PRO A 35 -5.96 -12.49 -5.43
CA PRO A 35 -5.61 -13.04 -6.73
C PRO A 35 -6.44 -12.39 -7.84
N GLY A 36 -5.79 -12.04 -8.94
CA GLY A 36 -6.43 -11.53 -10.14
C GLY A 36 -7.06 -12.65 -10.98
N VAL A 37 -7.41 -12.33 -12.23
CA VAL A 37 -7.99 -13.29 -13.19
C VAL A 37 -7.06 -14.48 -13.44
N ASN A 38 -5.75 -14.27 -13.35
CA ASN A 38 -4.73 -15.31 -13.46
C ASN A 38 -4.00 -15.47 -12.11
N PRO A 39 -3.59 -16.69 -11.73
CA PRO A 39 -2.92 -16.96 -10.44
C PRO A 39 -1.55 -16.27 -10.29
N GLU A 40 -0.94 -15.86 -11.40
CA GLU A 40 0.35 -15.15 -11.41
C GLU A 40 0.22 -13.65 -11.16
N ASN A 41 -0.99 -13.12 -11.31
CA ASN A 41 -1.31 -11.70 -11.13
C ASN A 41 -1.93 -11.52 -9.76
N LEU A 42 -1.24 -10.83 -8.85
CA LEU A 42 -1.75 -10.48 -7.55
C LEU A 42 -1.99 -8.97 -7.49
N VAL A 43 -3.01 -8.54 -6.74
CA VAL A 43 -3.27 -7.12 -6.48
C VAL A 43 -3.18 -6.88 -4.99
N ALA A 44 -2.32 -5.94 -4.60
CA ALA A 44 -2.20 -5.50 -3.21
C ALA A 44 -3.01 -4.22 -3.00
N TYR A 45 -3.79 -4.20 -1.92
CA TYR A 45 -4.48 -3.03 -1.42
C TYR A 45 -3.68 -2.48 -0.24
N LEU A 46 -3.27 -1.23 -0.32
CA LEU A 46 -2.52 -0.57 0.73
C LEU A 46 -3.22 0.70 1.17
N LYS A 47 -2.93 1.12 2.39
CA LYS A 47 -3.42 2.38 2.96
C LYS A 47 -2.29 3.13 3.64
N ARG A 48 -2.39 4.46 3.70
CA ARG A 48 -1.46 5.32 4.41
C ARG A 48 -2.23 6.45 5.10
N PRO A 49 -1.88 6.85 6.33
CA PRO A 49 -2.51 8.01 6.94
C PRO A 49 -2.13 9.27 6.18
N ILE A 50 -3.12 10.09 5.82
CA ILE A 50 -2.88 11.43 5.30
C ILE A 50 -2.63 12.30 6.52
N GLU A 51 -1.42 12.86 6.64
CA GLU A 51 -1.17 13.93 7.58
C GLU A 51 -2.10 15.10 7.22
N ASN A 52 -3.16 15.30 8.02
CA ASN A 52 -3.87 16.58 7.98
C ASN A 52 -2.98 17.60 8.68
N GLY A 53 -2.02 18.17 7.95
CA GLY A 53 -1.30 19.39 8.33
C GLY A 53 -0.65 19.35 9.72
N SER A 54 0.37 18.52 9.91
CA SER A 54 1.36 18.72 10.97
C SER A 54 2.32 19.83 10.53
N GLY A 55 1.88 21.10 10.55
CA GLY A 55 2.72 22.21 10.05
C GLY A 55 2.31 23.63 10.45
N ALA A 56 1.34 23.82 11.34
CA ALA A 56 1.09 25.14 11.95
C ALA A 56 1.31 25.05 13.46
N GLN A 57 2.57 24.95 13.88
CA GLN A 57 3.03 25.44 15.18
C GLN A 57 4.55 25.60 15.18
N GLY A 58 4.99 26.85 15.33
CA GLY A 58 6.36 27.34 15.25
C GLY A 58 6.38 28.74 14.66
#